data_AF-A0A238BPZ2-F1
#
_entry.id   AF-A0A238BPZ2-F1
#
_cell.length_a   1.000
_cell.length_b   1.000
_cell.length_c   1.000
_cell.angle_alpha   90.00
_cell.angle_beta   90.00
_cell.angle_gamma   90.00
#
_symmetry.space_group_name_H-M   'P 1'
#
loop_
_entity.id
_entity.type
_entity.pdbx_description
1 polymer ?
#
loop_
_entity_poly.entity_id
_entity_poly.type
_entity_poly.pdbx_seq_one_letter_code
_entity_poly.pdbx_strand_id
1 'polypeptide(L)'
;MLTCIIGEQFQRLKRCDRFFYENDNPATKFTPDQLAEIRKTTLSKLICANSQYARRIQPNAFLMPDDLTNAPMKCSELPDIDLYEWLDRQFCVVDHRVINLGRTKRITPCITCTCTAEGPECHSMVIDRCESLLTDYLFSEVIA
;
A
#
# COMPACT_ATOMS: atom_id res chain seq x y z
N MET A 1 14.93 13.20 32.38
CA MET A 1 16.24 12.64 31.97
C MET A 1 16.07 11.41 31.07
N LEU A 2 15.36 10.37 31.51
CA LEU A 2 15.21 9.12 30.75
C LEU A 2 14.43 9.25 29.43
N THR A 3 13.41 10.11 29.39
CA THR A 3 12.61 10.40 28.18
C THR A 3 13.45 10.97 27.03
N CYS A 4 14.45 11.81 27.33
CA CYS A 4 15.36 12.37 26.34
C CYS A 4 16.24 11.27 25.73
N ILE A 5 16.83 10.41 26.58
CA ILE A 5 17.67 9.29 26.12
C ILE A 5 16.83 8.33 25.27
N ILE A 6 15.67 7.90 25.75
CA ILE A 6 14.79 6.98 25.03
C ILE A 6 14.35 7.61 23.70
N GLY A 7 13.89 8.86 23.71
CA GLY A 7 13.44 9.57 22.51
C GLY A 7 14.55 9.70 21.46
N GLU A 8 15.75 10.12 21.86
CA GLU A 8 16.89 10.26 20.95
C GLU A 8 17.31 8.91 20.35
N GLN A 9 17.35 7.85 21.16
CA GLN A 9 17.69 6.51 20.68
C GLN A 9 16.67 5.99 19.67
N PHE A 10 15.37 6.09 19.96
CA PHE A 10 14.32 5.66 19.02
C PHE A 10 14.27 6.51 17.76
N GLN A 11 14.53 7.82 17.85
CA GLN A 11 14.62 8.69 16.69
C GLN A 11 15.75 8.28 15.75
N ARG A 12 16.94 7.98 16.31
CA ARG A 12 18.09 7.51 15.52
C ARG A 12 17.81 6.15 14.89
N LEU A 13 17.22 5.21 15.63
CA LEU A 13 16.83 3.90 15.09
C LEU A 13 15.85 4.05 13.92
N LYS A 14 14.84 4.93 14.02
CA LYS A 14 13.89 5.18 12.93
C LYS A 14 14.54 5.86 11.72
N ARG A 15 15.32 6.92 11.92
CA ARG A 15 15.86 7.74 10.81
C ARG A 15 17.09 7.16 10.12
N CYS A 16 17.92 6.44 10.86
CA CYS A 16 19.19 5.90 10.35
C CYS A 16 19.07 4.45 9.87
N ASP A 17 17.89 3.85 9.93
CA ASP A 17 17.62 2.55 9.34
C ASP A 17 17.10 2.70 7.90
N ARG A 18 17.93 2.29 6.94
CA ARG A 18 17.57 2.30 5.51
C ARG A 18 16.31 1.48 5.22
N PHE A 19 16.09 0.42 5.99
CA PHE A 19 14.97 -0.51 5.83
C PHE A 19 13.81 -0.23 6.78
N PHE A 20 13.80 0.94 7.43
CA PHE A 20 12.64 1.35 8.21
C PHE A 20 11.39 1.32 7.32
N TYR A 21 10.34 0.64 7.77
CA TYR A 21 9.20 0.25 6.92
C TYR A 21 8.42 1.44 6.30
N GLU A 22 8.47 2.63 6.89
CA GLU A 22 7.84 3.84 6.33
C GLU A 22 8.82 4.72 5.52
N ASN A 23 10.03 4.25 5.27
CA ASN A 23 10.98 5.01 4.47
C ASN A 23 10.53 5.06 3.00
N ASP A 24 10.83 6.16 2.31
CA ASP A 24 10.47 6.38 0.89
C ASP A 24 11.67 6.16 -0.05
N ASN A 25 12.65 5.36 0.38
CA ASN A 25 13.78 5.00 -0.47
C ASN A 25 13.30 4.04 -1.58
N PRO A 26 13.37 4.39 -2.88
CA PRO A 26 12.87 3.54 -3.96
C PRO A 26 13.47 2.14 -3.99
N ALA A 27 14.67 1.94 -3.47
CA ALA A 27 15.33 0.63 -3.46
C ALA A 27 14.86 -0.31 -2.34
N THR A 28 14.16 0.20 -1.32
CA THR A 28 13.81 -0.57 -0.11
C THR A 28 12.43 -0.28 0.47
N LYS A 29 11.69 0.67 -0.09
CA LYS A 29 10.35 1.01 0.39
C LYS A 29 9.37 -0.11 0.10
N PHE A 30 8.34 -0.21 0.92
CA PHE A 30 7.13 -0.94 0.57
C PHE A 30 6.31 -0.14 -0.45
N THR A 31 5.48 -0.82 -1.24
CA THR A 31 4.47 -0.14 -2.05
C THR A 31 3.45 0.56 -1.13
N PRO A 32 2.74 1.60 -1.60
CA PRO A 32 1.71 2.25 -0.79
C PRO A 32 0.65 1.29 -0.25
N ASP A 33 0.25 0.29 -1.04
CA ASP A 33 -0.74 -0.72 -0.67
C ASP A 33 -0.20 -1.68 0.39
N GLN A 34 1.03 -2.17 0.23
CA GLN A 34 1.72 -2.97 1.27
C GLN A 34 1.85 -2.19 2.59
N LEU A 35 2.21 -0.90 2.52
CA LEU A 35 2.33 -0.06 3.71
C LEU A 35 0.96 0.17 4.39
N ALA A 36 -0.11 0.28 3.62
CA ALA A 36 -1.47 0.36 4.15
C ALA A 36 -1.84 -0.92 4.94
N GLU A 37 -1.49 -2.10 4.42
CA GLU A 37 -1.71 -3.37 5.11
C GLU A 37 -0.88 -3.51 6.40
N ILE A 38 0.41 -3.10 6.38
CA ILE A 38 1.24 -3.08 7.59
C ILE A 38 0.61 -2.20 8.67
N ARG A 39 0.12 -1.00 8.30
CA ARG A 39 -0.49 -0.03 9.25
C ARG A 39 -1.78 -0.52 9.90
N LYS A 40 -2.51 -1.44 9.29
CA LYS A 40 -3.70 -2.07 9.90
C LYS A 40 -3.36 -3.01 11.06
N THR A 41 -2.11 -3.50 11.12
CA THR A 41 -1.70 -4.52 12.09
C THR A 41 -1.76 -3.97 13.52
N THR A 42 -2.39 -4.73 14.41
CA THR A 42 -2.44 -4.42 15.86
C THR A 42 -1.79 -5.55 16.66
N LEU A 43 -1.22 -5.22 17.83
CA LEU A 43 -0.69 -6.24 18.74
C LEU A 43 -1.79 -7.22 19.19
N SER A 44 -3.01 -6.73 19.40
CA SER A 44 -4.15 -7.57 19.72
C SER A 44 -4.45 -8.60 18.63
N LYS A 45 -4.40 -8.20 17.36
CA LYS A 45 -4.57 -9.12 16.24
C LYS A 45 -3.44 -10.15 16.18
N LEU A 46 -2.19 -9.74 16.40
CA LEU A 46 -1.05 -10.66 16.46
C LEU A 46 -1.24 -11.73 17.55
N ILE A 47 -1.71 -11.33 18.73
CA ILE A 47 -2.01 -12.27 19.82
C ILE A 47 -3.12 -13.24 19.40
N CYS A 48 -4.22 -12.73 18.84
CA CYS A 48 -5.33 -13.57 18.36
C CYS A 48 -4.89 -14.59 17.30
N ALA A 49 -4.08 -14.17 16.32
CA ALA A 49 -3.63 -15.03 15.24
C ALA A 49 -2.67 -16.15 15.71
N ASN A 50 -1.95 -15.92 16.82
CA ASN A 50 -0.92 -16.83 17.32
C ASN A 50 -1.27 -17.52 18.65
N SER A 51 -2.51 -17.37 19.13
CA SER A 51 -2.96 -17.97 20.38
C SER A 51 -4.21 -18.81 20.17
N GLN A 52 -4.13 -20.09 20.53
CA GLN A 52 -5.27 -21.00 20.50
C GLN A 52 -6.35 -20.67 21.56
N TYR A 53 -6.03 -19.83 22.55
CA TYR A 53 -6.92 -19.52 23.67
C TYR A 53 -7.52 -18.12 23.59
N ALA A 54 -6.88 -17.19 22.87
CA ALA A 54 -7.40 -15.84 22.71
C ALA A 54 -8.63 -15.87 21.78
N ARG A 55 -9.83 -15.80 22.37
CA ARG A 55 -11.10 -15.68 21.61
C ARG A 55 -11.63 -14.26 21.58
N ARG A 56 -11.37 -13.51 22.65
CA ARG A 56 -11.74 -12.11 22.80
C ARG A 56 -10.58 -11.33 23.39
N ILE A 57 -10.36 -10.13 22.89
CA ILE A 57 -9.30 -9.23 23.33
C ILE A 57 -9.73 -7.79 23.05
N GLN A 58 -9.21 -6.84 23.83
CA GLN A 58 -9.39 -5.42 23.57
C GLN A 58 -8.64 -4.98 22.29
N PRO A 59 -9.16 -4.02 21.51
CA PRO A 59 -8.48 -3.51 20.30
C PRO A 59 -7.07 -2.95 20.56
N ASN A 60 -6.89 -2.20 21.65
CA ASN A 60 -5.63 -1.57 22.02
C ASN A 60 -4.98 -2.34 23.18
N ALA A 61 -4.06 -3.26 22.86
CA ALA A 61 -3.41 -4.13 23.85
C ALA A 61 -2.63 -3.39 24.96
N PHE A 62 -2.16 -2.16 24.69
CA PHE A 62 -1.39 -1.37 25.66
C PHE A 62 -2.26 -0.56 26.62
N LEU A 63 -3.56 -0.43 26.34
CA LEU A 63 -4.51 0.26 27.21
C LEU A 63 -5.28 -0.77 28.03
N MET A 64 -5.69 -0.35 29.23
CA MET A 64 -6.64 -1.16 30.02
C MET A 64 -7.96 -1.29 29.24
N PRO A 65 -8.63 -2.44 29.30
CA PRO A 65 -9.97 -2.58 28.75
C PRO A 65 -10.95 -1.65 29.46
N ASP A 66 -11.90 -1.12 28.71
CA ASP A 66 -13.03 -0.32 29.20
C ASP A 66 -14.27 -0.61 28.37
N ASP A 67 -15.46 -0.29 28.86
CA ASP A 67 -16.71 -0.68 28.21
C ASP A 67 -17.11 0.20 27.00
N LEU A 68 -16.40 1.30 26.74
CA LEU A 68 -16.81 2.31 25.75
C LEU A 68 -15.96 2.28 24.48
N THR A 69 -14.63 2.27 24.61
CA THR A 69 -13.70 2.48 23.49
C THR A 69 -12.68 1.35 23.32
N ASN A 70 -12.42 0.57 24.38
CA ASN A 70 -11.46 -0.53 24.36
C ASN A 70 -12.05 -1.84 24.92
N ALA A 71 -13.34 -2.08 24.67
CA ALA A 71 -14.03 -3.27 25.17
C ALA A 71 -13.49 -4.53 24.48
N PRO A 72 -13.32 -5.66 25.20
CA PRO A 72 -12.92 -6.90 24.57
C PRO A 72 -13.94 -7.34 23.50
N MET A 73 -13.47 -7.52 22.27
CA MET A 73 -14.27 -7.94 21.11
C MET A 73 -13.79 -9.28 20.57
N LYS A 74 -14.53 -9.91 19.65
CA LYS A 74 -14.11 -11.21 19.09
C LYS A 74 -12.86 -11.01 18.22
N CYS A 75 -11.93 -11.95 18.27
CA CYS A 75 -10.73 -11.92 17.42
C CYS A 75 -11.03 -11.84 15.90
N SER A 76 -12.19 -12.36 15.47
CA SER A 76 -12.66 -12.29 14.09
C SER A 76 -13.13 -10.91 13.64
N GLU A 77 -13.38 -10.00 14.59
CA GLU A 77 -13.83 -8.64 14.32
C GLU A 77 -12.64 -7.67 14.22
N LEU A 78 -11.44 -8.10 14.62
CA LEU A 78 -10.20 -7.33 14.44
C LEU A 78 -9.71 -7.45 12.98
N PRO A 79 -9.25 -6.34 12.37
CA PRO A 79 -8.80 -6.33 10.99
C PRO A 79 -7.64 -7.32 10.77
N ASP A 80 -7.73 -8.09 9.68
CA ASP A 80 -6.66 -8.93 9.18
C ASP A 80 -5.74 -8.14 8.24
N ILE A 81 -4.48 -8.57 8.16
CA ILE A 81 -3.55 -8.11 7.13
C ILE A 81 -3.89 -8.82 5.81
N ASP A 82 -4.01 -8.07 4.73
CA ASP A 82 -4.15 -8.67 3.40
C ASP A 82 -2.77 -8.91 2.76
N LEU A 83 -2.35 -10.17 2.69
CA LEU A 83 -1.07 -10.54 2.08
C LEU A 83 -1.12 -10.61 0.55
N TYR A 84 -2.29 -10.37 -0.07
CA TYR A 84 -2.42 -10.34 -1.52
C TYR A 84 -1.55 -9.23 -2.15
N GLU A 85 -1.26 -8.16 -1.41
CA GLU A 85 -0.39 -7.07 -1.86
C GLU A 85 1.10 -7.43 -1.94
N TRP A 86 1.51 -8.61 -1.48
CA TRP A 86 2.87 -9.15 -1.64
C TRP A 86 2.98 -10.17 -2.78
N LEU A 87 1.90 -10.43 -3.50
CA LEU A 87 1.98 -11.32 -4.65
C LEU A 87 2.79 -10.69 -5.77
N ASP A 88 3.78 -11.41 -6.28
CA ASP A 88 4.51 -11.05 -7.48
C ASP A 88 3.56 -11.09 -8.70
N ARG A 89 3.04 -9.92 -9.08
CA ARG A 89 2.08 -9.80 -10.17
C ARG A 89 2.80 -9.93 -11.52
N GLN A 90 2.29 -10.80 -12.38
CA GLN A 90 2.78 -10.91 -13.77
C GLN A 90 2.13 -9.88 -14.71
N PHE A 91 1.10 -9.18 -14.24
CA PHE A 91 0.39 -8.17 -15.00
C PHE A 91 -0.25 -7.12 -14.09
N CYS A 92 -0.49 -5.94 -14.64
CA CYS A 92 -1.22 -4.84 -14.04
C CYS A 92 -2.53 -4.64 -14.82
N VAL A 93 -3.58 -4.18 -14.14
CA VAL A 93 -4.84 -3.76 -14.78
C VAL A 93 -5.03 -2.27 -14.58
N VAL A 94 -5.12 -1.52 -15.68
CA VAL A 94 -5.38 -0.08 -15.67
C VAL A 94 -6.53 0.20 -16.61
N ASP A 95 -7.63 0.77 -16.10
CA ASP A 95 -8.82 1.11 -16.87
C ASP A 95 -9.31 -0.04 -17.78
N HIS A 96 -9.50 -1.21 -17.16
CA HIS A 96 -9.87 -2.47 -17.83
C HIS A 96 -8.86 -3.04 -18.85
N ARG A 97 -7.69 -2.42 -19.02
CA ARG A 97 -6.62 -2.93 -19.88
C ARG A 97 -5.58 -3.70 -19.07
N VAL A 98 -5.23 -4.89 -19.55
CA VAL A 98 -4.15 -5.72 -18.98
C VAL A 98 -2.81 -5.32 -19.59
N ILE A 99 -1.81 -5.03 -18.76
CA ILE A 99 -0.43 -4.73 -19.12
C ILE A 99 0.46 -5.80 -18.48
N ASN A 100 1.17 -6.60 -19.27
CA ASN A 100 2.11 -7.58 -18.72
C ASN A 100 3.31 -6.88 -18.09
N LEU A 101 3.92 -7.51 -17.08
CA LEU A 101 5.10 -7.01 -16.39
C LEU A 101 6.22 -6.60 -17.38
N GLY A 102 6.80 -5.42 -17.16
CA GLY A 102 7.85 -4.85 -18.02
C GLY A 102 7.35 -4.32 -19.36
N ARG A 103 6.04 -4.34 -19.64
CA ARG A 103 5.46 -3.76 -20.84
C ARG A 103 4.82 -2.41 -20.56
N THR A 104 4.81 -1.58 -21.59
CA THR A 104 4.14 -0.28 -21.60
C THR A 104 2.93 -0.36 -22.54
N LYS A 105 1.81 0.21 -22.12
CA LYS A 105 0.62 0.36 -22.95
C LYS A 105 0.06 1.77 -22.83
N ARG A 106 -0.45 2.28 -23.94
CA ARG A 106 -1.20 3.53 -23.99
C ARG A 106 -2.62 3.28 -23.50
N ILE A 107 -3.02 3.97 -22.45
CA ILE A 107 -4.33 3.78 -21.80
C ILE A 107 -5.35 4.76 -22.39
N THR A 108 -5.00 6.05 -22.42
CA THR A 108 -5.77 7.11 -23.09
C THR A 108 -4.88 7.80 -24.13
N PRO A 109 -5.41 8.71 -24.96
CA PRO A 109 -4.59 9.39 -25.97
C PRO A 109 -3.39 10.15 -25.38
N CYS A 110 -3.45 10.64 -24.14
CA CYS A 110 -2.34 11.35 -23.52
C CYS A 110 -1.68 10.58 -22.37
N ILE A 111 -2.15 9.39 -21.99
CA ILE A 111 -1.61 8.62 -20.86
C ILE A 111 -1.03 7.29 -21.33
N THR A 112 0.21 7.05 -20.91
CA THR A 112 0.94 5.80 -21.09
C THR A 112 1.29 5.23 -19.73
N CYS A 113 1.13 3.91 -19.57
CA CYS A 113 1.41 3.22 -18.33
C CYS A 113 2.36 2.06 -18.57
N THR A 114 3.36 1.92 -17.70
CA THR A 114 4.27 0.78 -17.65
C THR A 114 3.92 -0.08 -16.45
N CYS A 115 3.79 -1.40 -16.65
CA CYS A 115 3.60 -2.31 -15.52
C CYS A 115 4.96 -2.69 -14.92
N THR A 116 5.21 -2.29 -13.68
CA THR A 116 6.40 -2.64 -12.90
C THR A 116 6.05 -3.70 -11.85
N ALA A 117 7.07 -4.21 -11.14
CA ALA A 117 6.84 -5.15 -10.05
C ALA A 117 6.06 -4.52 -8.88
N GLU A 118 6.13 -3.18 -8.74
CA GLU A 118 5.45 -2.43 -7.68
C GLU A 118 4.01 -2.01 -8.08
N GLY A 119 3.66 -2.12 -9.36
CA GLY A 119 2.35 -1.74 -9.89
C GLY A 119 2.43 -0.96 -11.21
N PRO A 120 1.30 -0.40 -11.69
CA PRO A 120 1.29 0.42 -12.89
C PRO A 120 1.83 1.83 -12.63
N GLU A 121 2.87 2.23 -13.36
CA GLU A 121 3.39 3.59 -13.40
C GLU A 121 2.88 4.33 -14.64
N CYS A 122 1.99 5.30 -14.43
CA CYS A 122 1.35 6.07 -15.50
C CYS A 122 1.88 7.51 -15.57
N HIS A 123 2.12 7.99 -16.78
CA HIS A 123 2.53 9.38 -17.02
C HIS A 123 1.85 9.94 -18.27
N SER A 124 1.70 11.26 -18.29
CA SER A 124 1.25 11.98 -19.47
C SER A 124 2.36 11.99 -20.53
N MET A 125 2.01 11.67 -21.78
CA MET A 125 2.88 11.82 -22.93
C MET A 125 2.51 13.06 -23.75
N VAL A 126 3.51 13.72 -24.31
CA VAL A 126 3.32 14.85 -25.23
C VAL A 126 2.96 14.32 -26.61
N ILE A 127 1.91 14.89 -27.20
CA ILE A 127 1.45 14.56 -28.54
C ILE A 127 1.76 15.72 -29.46
N ASP A 128 2.65 15.50 -30.43
CA ASP A 128 3.07 16.56 -31.35
C ASP A 128 1.97 16.95 -32.34
N ARG A 129 1.13 15.99 -32.75
CA ARG A 129 0.04 16.19 -33.72
C ARG A 129 -1.22 15.45 -33.28
N CYS A 130 -2.21 16.18 -32.78
CA CYS A 130 -3.47 15.60 -32.30
C CYS A 130 -4.22 14.82 -33.39
N GLU A 131 -4.08 15.20 -34.66
CA GLU A 131 -4.73 14.52 -35.78
C GLU A 131 -4.25 13.07 -35.93
N SER A 132 -3.01 12.76 -35.51
CA SER A 132 -2.49 11.40 -35.54
C SER A 132 -3.20 10.44 -34.59
N LEU A 133 -3.91 10.96 -33.59
CA LEU A 133 -4.67 10.15 -32.63
C LEU A 133 -5.98 9.63 -33.23
N LEU A 134 -6.52 10.32 -34.23
CA LEU A 134 -7.82 10.00 -34.83
C LEU A 134 -7.80 8.69 -35.64
N THR A 135 -6.63 8.08 -35.85
CA THR A 135 -6.52 6.75 -36.44
C THR A 135 -6.87 5.65 -35.45
N ASP A 136 -6.55 5.86 -34.17
CA ASP A 136 -6.57 4.82 -33.13
C ASP A 136 -7.61 5.12 -32.03
N TYR A 137 -8.12 6.36 -31.97
CA TYR A 137 -9.02 6.86 -30.94
C TYR A 137 -10.18 7.64 -31.54
N LEU A 138 -11.34 7.58 -30.87
CA LEU A 138 -12.51 8.37 -31.26
C LEU A 138 -12.25 9.85 -30.99
N PHE A 139 -12.83 10.72 -31.82
CA PHE A 139 -12.71 12.17 -31.63
C PHE A 139 -13.11 12.59 -30.21
N SER A 140 -14.18 12.02 -29.65
CA SER A 140 -14.63 12.27 -28.28
C SER A 140 -13.60 11.92 -27.20
N GLU A 141 -12.71 10.95 -27.44
CA GLU A 141 -11.67 10.54 -26.48
C GLU A 141 -10.45 11.48 -26.52
N VAL A 142 -10.28 12.23 -27.61
CA VAL A 142 -9.13 13.14 -27.81
C VAL A 142 -9.37 14.54 -27.23
N ILE A 143 -10.64 14.97 -27.15
CA ILE A 143 -11.05 16.29 -26.63
C ILE A 143 -11.57 16.26 -25.17
N ALA A 144 -11.73 15.08 -24.58
CA ALA A 144 -12.09 14.90 -23.17
C ALA A 144 -10.87 15.10 -22.26
#